data_AF-A0A9E2ZBX0-F1
#
_entry.id   AF-A0A9E2ZBX0-F1
#
_cell.length_a   1.000
_cell.length_b   1.000
_cell.length_c   1.000
_cell.angle_alpha   90.00
_cell.angle_beta   90.00
_cell.angle_gamma   90.00
#
_symmetry.space_group_name_H-M   'P 1'
#
loop_
_entity.id
_entity.type
_entity.pdbx_description
1 polymer ?
#
loop_
_entity_poly.entity_id
_entity_poly.type
_entity_poly.pdbx_seq_one_letter_code
_entity_poly.pdbx_strand_id
1 'polypeptide(L)'
;IGPLSGLYRWHHIATQASGQPAVGCYTWHEDERAYLPFALDVLTLSGERIEQITAFIARSPDERDKEVFARWPDAPPDPQRVASIFGRLGLPERVSG
;
A
#
# COMPACT_ATOMS: atom_id res chain seq x y z
N ILE A 1 8.21 14.76 -2.61
CA ILE A 1 8.07 14.54 -1.15
C ILE A 1 8.22 13.04 -0.90
N GLY A 2 8.95 12.62 0.13
CA GLY A 2 9.23 11.20 0.37
C GLY A 2 8.19 10.52 1.28
N PRO A 3 8.05 9.17 1.21
CA PRO A 3 7.10 8.41 2.04
C PRO A 3 7.39 8.50 3.54
N LEU A 4 8.64 8.80 3.93
CA LEU A 4 9.09 8.96 5.32
C LEU A 4 9.10 10.42 5.80
N SER A 5 8.49 11.34 5.06
CA SER A 5 8.49 12.78 5.38
C SER A 5 7.63 13.16 6.60
N GLY A 6 6.82 12.24 7.13
CA GLY A 6 5.82 12.51 8.17
C GLY A 6 4.55 13.20 7.66
N LEU A 7 4.49 13.55 6.37
CA LEU A 7 3.31 14.17 5.76
C LEU A 7 2.18 13.18 5.50
N TYR A 8 2.48 11.88 5.42
CA TYR A 8 1.49 10.84 5.20
C TYR A 8 1.25 10.05 6.49
N ARG A 9 -0.03 9.84 6.81
CA ARG A 9 -0.46 8.95 7.89
C ARG A 9 -0.60 7.55 7.34
N TRP A 10 0.32 6.68 7.71
CA TRP A 10 0.32 5.28 7.32
C TRP A 10 -0.36 4.39 8.36
N HIS A 11 -1.01 3.33 7.89
CA HIS A 11 -1.44 2.21 8.70
C HIS A 11 -0.96 0.91 8.05
N HIS A 12 -0.45 -0.03 8.84
CA HIS A 12 0.16 -1.26 8.35
C HIS A 12 -0.52 -2.47 8.97
N ILE A 13 -0.86 -3.45 8.13
CA ILE A 13 -1.42 -4.73 8.56
C ILE A 13 -0.48 -5.84 8.10
N ALA A 14 0.04 -6.61 9.05
CA ALA A 14 0.84 -7.79 8.75
C ALA A 14 -0.05 -8.87 8.09
N THR A 15 0.48 -9.52 7.06
CA THR A 15 -0.19 -10.61 6.34
C THR A 15 0.84 -11.58 5.75
N GLN A 16 0.39 -12.53 4.95
CA GLN A 16 1.25 -13.41 4.17
C GLN A 16 0.77 -13.46 2.72
N ALA A 17 1.71 -13.55 1.79
CA ALA A 17 1.44 -13.77 0.38
C ALA A 17 2.27 -14.97 -0.10
N SER A 18 1.60 -16.03 -0.56
CA SER A 18 2.26 -17.27 -1.01
C SER A 18 3.25 -17.86 0.01
N GLY A 19 2.96 -17.74 1.31
CA GLY A 19 3.81 -18.21 2.40
C GLY A 19 4.97 -17.27 2.78
N GLN A 20 5.13 -16.14 2.07
CA GLN A 20 6.10 -15.10 2.43
C GLN A 20 5.47 -14.07 3.36
N PRO A 21 6.22 -13.51 4.34
CA PRO A 21 5.77 -12.37 5.12
C PRO A 21 5.46 -11.18 4.20
N ALA A 22 4.34 -10.52 4.44
CA ALA A 22 3.94 -9.35 3.68
C ALA A 22 3.26 -8.30 4.58
N VAL A 23 3.19 -7.08 4.10
CA VAL A 23 2.56 -5.95 4.79
C VAL A 23 1.58 -5.27 3.85
N GLY A 24 0.31 -5.19 4.26
CA GLY A 24 -0.67 -4.32 3.64
C GLY A 24 -0.48 -2.89 4.15
N CYS A 25 -0.07 -1.99 3.27
CA CYS A 25 0.19 -0.59 3.56
C CYS A 25 -1.02 0.24 3.15
N TYR A 26 -1.51 1.10 4.05
CA TYR A 26 -2.65 1.97 3.84
C TYR A 26 -2.28 3.43 4.14
N THR A 27 -2.92 4.36 3.44
CA THR A 27 -2.74 5.81 3.65
C THR A 27 -4.06 6.44 4.06
N TRP A 28 -4.02 7.40 4.98
CA TRP A 28 -5.21 8.16 5.37
C TRP A 28 -5.70 9.03 4.22
N HIS A 29 -7.00 8.98 3.95
CA HIS A 29 -7.68 9.81 2.96
C HIS A 29 -8.73 10.66 3.68
N GLU A 30 -8.57 11.99 3.63
CA GLU A 30 -9.43 12.92 4.39
C GLU A 30 -10.89 12.89 3.92
N ASP A 31 -11.12 12.91 2.61
CA ASP A 31 -12.48 12.89 2.01
C ASP A 31 -13.25 11.62 2.40
N GLU A 32 -12.52 10.52 2.54
CA GLU A 32 -13.05 9.18 2.82
C GLU A 32 -13.04 8.85 4.32
N ARG A 33 -12.38 9.69 5.12
CA ARG A 33 -12.20 9.53 6.58
C ARG A 33 -11.77 8.12 6.97
N ALA A 34 -10.89 7.53 6.17
CA ALA A 34 -10.45 6.16 6.33
C ALA A 34 -9.02 5.98 5.80
N TYR A 35 -8.37 4.93 6.27
CA TYR A 35 -7.15 4.42 5.67
C TYR A 35 -7.50 3.54 4.46
N LEU A 36 -7.02 3.93 3.28
CA LEU A 36 -7.25 3.23 2.04
C LEU A 36 -6.01 2.44 1.60
N PRO A 37 -6.15 1.26 0.99
CA PRO A 37 -5.06 0.44 0.48
C PRO A 37 -4.10 1.29 -0.33
N PHE A 38 -2.78 1.13 -0.21
CA PHE A 38 -1.77 1.79 -1.04
C PHE A 38 -0.90 0.77 -1.76
N ALA A 39 -0.30 -0.16 -1.02
CA ALA A 39 0.57 -1.20 -1.57
C ALA A 39 0.54 -2.46 -0.71
N LEU A 40 0.84 -3.60 -1.32
CA LEU A 40 1.24 -4.81 -0.61
C LEU A 40 2.74 -5.01 -0.78
N ASP A 41 3.48 -4.96 0.32
CA ASP A 41 4.92 -5.17 0.34
C ASP A 41 5.22 -6.61 0.75
N VAL A 42 5.75 -7.41 -0.17
CA VAL A 42 6.15 -8.81 0.09
C VAL A 42 7.65 -8.85 0.37
N LEU A 43 8.02 -9.48 1.49
CA LEU A 43 9.38 -9.54 1.98
C LEU A 43 10.04 -10.86 1.60
N THR A 44 11.21 -10.76 0.97
CA THR A 44 12.16 -11.87 0.86
C THR A 44 13.18 -11.72 1.98
N LEU A 45 13.35 -12.78 2.77
CA LEU A 45 14.25 -12.78 3.92
C LEU A 45 15.46 -13.69 3.68
N SER A 46 16.62 -13.25 4.17
CA SER A 46 17.83 -14.04 4.31
C SER A 46 18.16 -14.16 5.79
N GLY A 47 17.72 -15.26 6.40
CA GLY A 47 17.69 -15.41 7.86
C GLY A 47 16.77 -14.36 8.50
N GLU A 48 17.31 -13.58 9.43
CA GLU A 48 16.57 -12.50 10.13
C GLU A 48 16.65 -11.14 9.41
N ARG A 49 17.25 -11.09 8.21
CA ARG A 49 17.43 -9.84 7.46
C ARG A 49 16.51 -9.80 6.24
N ILE A 50 16.04 -8.60 5.92
CA ILE A 50 15.32 -8.35 4.65
C ILE A 50 16.35 -8.30 3.52
N GLU A 51 16.19 -9.17 2.54
CA GLU A 51 17.01 -9.21 1.31
C GLU A 51 16.37 -8.39 0.19
N GLN A 52 15.05 -8.51 0.01
CA GLN A 52 14.29 -7.81 -1.02
C GLN A 52 12.89 -7.44 -0.51
N ILE A 53 12.37 -6.32 -1.03
CA ILE A 53 10.97 -5.94 -0.90
C ILE A 53 10.40 -5.83 -2.31
N THR A 54 9.29 -6.52 -2.56
CA THR A 54 8.51 -6.38 -3.80
C THR A 54 7.18 -5.72 -3.48
N ALA A 55 6.96 -4.52 -4.00
CA ALA A 55 5.76 -3.73 -3.75
C ALA A 55 4.75 -3.88 -4.89
N PHE A 56 3.54 -4.31 -4.57
CA PHE A 56 2.40 -4.33 -5.50
C PHE A 56 1.51 -3.12 -5.22
N ILE A 57 1.56 -2.13 -6.10
CA ILE A 57 0.86 -0.85 -5.91
C ILE A 57 -0.63 -0.96 -6.31
N ALA A 58 -1.50 -0.55 -5.40
CA ALA A 58 -2.96 -0.51 -5.55
C ALA A 58 -3.46 0.83 -6.13
N ARG A 59 -2.62 1.51 -6.91
CA ARG A 59 -2.92 2.77 -7.59
C ARG A 59 -2.73 2.61 -9.09
N SER A 60 -3.36 3.48 -9.87
CA SER A 60 -3.11 3.54 -11.31
C SER A 60 -1.64 3.88 -11.59
N PRO A 61 -0.94 3.12 -12.45
CA PRO A 61 0.42 3.42 -12.90
C PRO A 61 0.44 4.42 -14.05
N ASP A 62 -0.72 4.75 -14.63
CA ASP A 62 -0.82 5.62 -15.82
C ASP A 62 -0.67 7.10 -15.48
N GLU A 63 -0.58 7.42 -14.19
CA GLU A 63 -0.30 8.76 -13.70
C GLU A 63 1.11 9.18 -14.11
N ARG A 64 1.18 10.03 -15.13
CA ARG A 64 2.43 10.51 -15.74
C ARG A 64 2.76 11.95 -15.35
N ASP A 65 1.86 12.61 -14.62
CA ASP A 65 2.11 13.91 -14.03
C ASP A 65 3.06 13.74 -12.83
N LYS A 66 4.19 14.47 -12.85
CA LYS A 66 5.25 14.33 -11.85
C LYS A 66 4.83 14.90 -10.50
N GLU A 67 4.02 15.95 -10.52
CA GLU A 67 3.49 16.61 -9.34
C GLU A 67 2.47 15.70 -8.64
N VAL A 68 1.61 15.02 -9.41
CA VAL A 68 0.68 14.01 -8.87
C VAL A 68 1.45 12.79 -8.37
N PHE A 69 2.44 12.31 -9.12
CA PHE A 69 3.28 11.19 -8.69
C PHE A 69 4.04 11.49 -7.38
N ALA A 70 4.48 12.73 -7.18
CA ALA A 70 5.12 13.15 -5.92
C ALA A 70 4.17 13.09 -4.70
N ARG A 71 2.86 13.03 -4.95
CA ARG A 71 1.78 12.93 -3.95
C ARG A 71 0.94 11.66 -4.12
N TRP A 72 1.49 10.62 -4.74
CA TRP A 72 0.77 9.38 -5.04
C TRP A 72 0.00 8.75 -3.86
N PRO A 73 0.45 8.83 -2.59
CA PRO A 73 -0.33 8.40 -1.43
C PRO A 73 -1.72 9.04 -1.29
N ASP A 74 -1.89 10.27 -1.78
CA ASP A 74 -3.16 11.03 -1.76
C ASP A 74 -4.08 10.65 -2.94
N ALA A 75 -3.54 10.05 -4.00
CA ALA A 75 -4.35 9.60 -5.12
C ALA A 75 -5.30 8.47 -4.66
N PRO A 76 -6.53 8.38 -5.20
CA PRO A 76 -7.45 7.32 -4.82
C PRO A 76 -6.93 5.95 -5.28
N PRO A 77 -7.23 4.86 -4.55
CA PRO A 77 -6.96 3.50 -5.00
C PRO A 77 -7.66 3.17 -6.33
N ASP A 78 -7.00 2.35 -7.14
CA ASP A 78 -7.63 1.69 -8.27
C ASP A 78 -8.43 0.48 -7.76
N PRO A 79 -9.77 0.47 -7.89
CA PRO A 79 -10.60 -0.60 -7.33
C PRO A 79 -10.27 -1.99 -7.86
N GLN A 80 -9.89 -2.13 -9.13
CA GLN A 80 -9.54 -3.42 -9.72
C GLN A 80 -8.24 -3.96 -9.14
N ARG A 81 -7.28 -3.07 -8.88
CA ARG A 81 -6.02 -3.41 -8.21
C ARG A 81 -6.23 -3.77 -6.75
N VAL A 82 -7.07 -3.03 -6.02
CA VAL A 82 -7.44 -3.39 -4.65
C VAL A 82 -8.04 -4.79 -4.60
N ALA A 83 -9.03 -5.09 -5.42
CA ALA A 83 -9.66 -6.41 -5.44
C ALA A 83 -8.66 -7.55 -5.75
N SER A 84 -7.74 -7.32 -6.67
CA SER A 84 -6.75 -8.34 -7.08
C SER A 84 -5.58 -8.53 -6.11
N ILE A 85 -5.13 -7.46 -5.44
CA ILE A 85 -3.96 -7.47 -4.54
C ILE A 85 -4.41 -7.73 -3.09
N PHE A 86 -5.41 -6.99 -2.59
CA PHE A 86 -5.83 -7.02 -1.19
C PHE A 86 -6.92 -8.06 -0.95
N GLY A 87 -7.94 -8.11 -1.81
CA GLY A 87 -9.09 -9.00 -1.64
C GLY A 87 -8.70 -10.48 -1.55
N ARG A 88 -7.72 -10.92 -2.35
CA ARG A 88 -7.21 -12.31 -2.34
C ARG A 88 -6.53 -12.70 -1.03
N LEU A 89 -6.09 -11.73 -0.23
CA LEU A 89 -5.37 -11.94 1.02
C LEU A 89 -6.26 -11.69 2.24
N GLY A 90 -7.57 -11.47 2.05
CA GLY A 90 -8.50 -11.14 3.13
C GLY A 90 -8.22 -9.79 3.79
N LEU A 91 -7.44 -8.92 3.13
CA LEU A 91 -7.15 -7.60 3.63
C LEU A 91 -8.37 -6.68 3.43
N PRO A 92 -8.69 -5.81 4.39
CA PRO A 92 -9.83 -4.91 4.30
C PRO A 92 -9.65 -3.88 3.19
N GLU A 93 -10.73 -3.54 2.49
CA GLU A 93 -10.71 -2.46 1.48
C GLU A 93 -10.63 -1.06 2.11
N ARG A 94 -10.96 -0.94 3.40
CA ARG A 94 -10.90 0.29 4.19
C ARG A 94 -10.60 -0.05 5.65
N VAL A 95 -9.75 0.72 6.30
CA VAL A 95 -9.50 0.62 7.74
C VAL A 95 -9.95 1.91 8.41
N SER A 96 -10.82 1.78 9.41
CA SER A 96 -11.30 2.91 10.21
C SER A 96 -10.16 3.50 11.04
N GLY A 97 -10.18 4.83 11.23
CA GLY A 97 -9.23 5.55 12.08
C GLY A 97 -9.58 5.53 13.56
#